data_AF-A0A9P1EK53-F1
#
_entry.id   AF-A0A9P1EK53-F1
#
_cell.length_a   1.000
_cell.length_b   1.000
_cell.length_c   1.000
_cell.angle_alpha   90.00
_cell.angle_beta   90.00
_cell.angle_gamma   90.00
#
_symmetry.space_group_name_H-M   'P 1'
#
loop_
_entity.id
_entity.type
_entity.pdbx_description
1 polymer ?
#
loop_
_entity_poly.entity_id
_entity_poly.type
_entity_poly.pdbx_seq_one_letter_code
_entity_poly.pdbx_strand_id
1 'polypeptide(L)'
;MAAVLNDIAGETHDHGIRGDTTYIMGDGMPTQFEDLLFELHAELYPGCTKVSSLNFLVKLMHLKVLYKWANECMDSVVKLLKDVLPDGNKLPTSHYESKKKLSKLGLGYEKIHVCKNDCALFWKSNADLQTCPICNTSWWKNERGEKFHGKFSTIFH
;
A
#
# COMPACT_ATOMS: atom_id res chain seq x y z
N MET A 1 -16.40 5.27 9.24
CA MET A 1 -15.68 4.31 8.36
C MET A 1 -15.83 4.61 6.87
N ALA A 2 -16.63 5.62 6.45
CA ALA A 2 -16.70 6.06 5.05
C ALA A 2 -15.71 7.18 4.66
N ALA A 3 -15.02 7.81 5.62
CA ALA A 3 -14.22 9.01 5.35
C ALA A 3 -12.77 8.75 4.88
N VAL A 4 -12.29 7.50 4.87
CA VAL A 4 -10.94 7.16 4.36
C VAL A 4 -10.99 6.71 2.88
N LEU A 5 -12.18 6.43 2.36
CA LEU A 5 -12.37 5.98 0.97
C LEU A 5 -12.75 7.12 0.00
N ASN A 6 -12.98 8.34 0.49
CA ASN A 6 -13.46 9.46 -0.35
C ASN A 6 -12.35 10.25 -1.06
N ASP A 7 -11.07 9.94 -0.85
CA ASP A 7 -9.98 10.56 -1.62
C ASP A 7 -9.72 9.85 -2.96
N ILE A 8 -10.58 8.90 -3.37
CA ILE A 8 -10.52 8.11 -4.63
C ILE A 8 -11.62 8.56 -5.62
N ALA A 9 -12.11 9.80 -5.55
CA ALA A 9 -13.01 10.34 -6.57
C ALA A 9 -12.26 11.32 -7.49
N GLY A 10 -11.50 10.79 -8.44
CA GLY A 10 -11.08 11.52 -9.63
C GLY A 10 -12.19 11.45 -10.67
N GLU A 11 -12.69 12.61 -11.08
CA GLU A 11 -13.79 12.83 -12.01
C GLU A 11 -13.64 12.03 -13.31
N THR A 12 -14.64 11.22 -13.65
CA THR A 12 -14.74 10.55 -14.96
C THR A 12 -15.38 11.50 -15.97
N HIS A 13 -14.64 11.87 -17.01
CA HIS A 13 -15.23 12.45 -18.22
C HIS A 13 -16.03 11.38 -18.96
N ASP A 14 -17.28 11.75 -19.26
CA ASP A 14 -18.28 11.06 -20.05
C ASP A 14 -17.83 10.82 -21.50
N HIS A 15 -17.86 9.56 -21.94
CA HIS A 15 -18.17 9.19 -23.32
C HIS A 15 -18.97 7.89 -23.30
N GLY A 16 -20.29 8.04 -23.33
CA GLY A 16 -21.22 6.94 -23.49
C GLY A 16 -21.09 6.23 -24.84
N ILE A 17 -21.10 4.90 -24.82
CA ILE A 17 -21.72 4.07 -25.86
C ILE A 17 -22.57 2.99 -25.19
N ARG A 18 -23.81 2.90 -25.68
CA ARG A 18 -24.93 2.08 -25.25
C ARG A 18 -24.96 0.80 -26.10
N GLY A 19 -25.08 -0.38 -25.49
CA GLY A 19 -25.39 -1.63 -26.20
C GLY A 19 -25.12 -2.89 -25.40
N ASP A 20 -26.19 -3.62 -25.07
CA ASP A 20 -26.21 -4.87 -24.31
C ASP A 20 -25.32 -5.97 -24.89
N THR A 21 -24.54 -6.67 -24.05
CA THR A 21 -24.19 -8.08 -24.27
C THR A 21 -23.93 -8.76 -22.92
N THR A 22 -24.69 -9.82 -22.67
CA THR A 22 -24.67 -10.74 -21.53
C THR A 22 -23.27 -11.11 -21.02
N TYR A 23 -23.01 -10.95 -19.71
CA TYR A 23 -21.84 -11.52 -19.05
C TYR A 23 -21.94 -13.04 -19.06
N ILE A 24 -21.21 -13.66 -19.98
CA ILE A 24 -20.93 -15.10 -19.94
C ILE A 24 -19.91 -15.32 -18.83
N MET A 25 -20.31 -16.06 -17.78
CA MET A 25 -19.36 -16.60 -16.80
C MET A 25 -18.42 -17.55 -17.54
N GLY A 26 -17.17 -17.13 -17.72
CA GLY A 26 -16.11 -17.92 -18.32
C GLY A 26 -15.04 -18.22 -17.28
N ASP A 27 -14.96 -19.49 -16.90
CA ASP A 27 -13.92 -20.08 -16.05
C ASP A 27 -12.51 -19.79 -16.56
N GLY A 28 -11.65 -19.26 -15.67
CA GLY A 28 -10.23 -19.07 -15.97
C GLY A 28 -9.47 -18.10 -15.07
N MET A 29 -9.54 -18.33 -13.75
CA MET A 29 -8.71 -17.78 -12.64
C MET A 29 -9.20 -16.53 -11.87
N PRO A 30 -9.92 -16.75 -10.74
CA PRO A 30 -9.94 -15.81 -9.62
C PRO A 30 -9.70 -16.45 -8.23
N THR A 31 -9.25 -17.71 -8.14
CA THR A 31 -9.18 -18.43 -6.85
C THR A 31 -8.26 -17.76 -5.81
N GLN A 32 -7.04 -17.39 -6.19
CA GLN A 32 -6.06 -16.85 -5.23
C GLN A 32 -6.42 -15.45 -4.70
N PHE A 33 -7.14 -14.65 -5.48
CA PHE A 33 -7.56 -13.31 -5.06
C PHE A 33 -8.81 -13.40 -4.17
N GLU A 34 -9.77 -14.25 -4.54
CA GLU A 34 -10.98 -14.52 -3.76
C GLU A 34 -10.64 -15.19 -2.41
N ASP A 35 -9.75 -16.18 -2.41
CA ASP A 35 -9.28 -16.84 -1.18
C ASP A 35 -8.59 -15.86 -0.23
N LEU A 36 -7.78 -14.95 -0.81
CA LEU A 36 -7.07 -13.93 -0.03
C LEU A 36 -8.03 -12.88 0.52
N LEU A 37 -9.01 -12.45 -0.27
CA LEU A 37 -10.08 -11.57 0.21
C LEU A 37 -10.87 -12.24 1.33
N PHE A 38 -11.21 -13.51 1.19
CA PHE A 38 -11.91 -14.25 2.23
C PHE A 38 -11.08 -14.34 3.51
N GLU A 39 -9.78 -14.68 3.42
CA GLU A 39 -8.88 -14.75 4.59
C GLU A 39 -8.72 -13.39 5.29
N LEU A 40 -8.77 -12.29 4.54
CA LEU A 40 -8.56 -10.94 5.05
C LEU A 40 -9.84 -10.28 5.55
N HIS A 41 -11.00 -10.61 4.97
CA HIS A 41 -12.32 -10.26 5.52
C HIS A 41 -12.71 -11.13 6.71
N ALA A 42 -12.04 -12.26 6.91
CA ALA A 42 -12.20 -13.08 8.10
C ALA A 42 -11.82 -12.31 9.38
N GLU A 43 -12.36 -12.81 10.48
CA GLU A 43 -12.06 -12.35 11.82
C GLU A 43 -10.54 -12.40 12.09
N LEU A 44 -10.03 -11.41 12.84
CA LEU A 44 -8.61 -11.34 13.19
C LEU A 44 -8.10 -12.61 13.88
N TYR A 45 -8.97 -13.20 14.70
CA TYR A 45 -8.85 -14.48 15.37
C TYR A 45 -10.27 -15.02 15.62
N PRO A 46 -10.47 -16.32 15.86
CA PRO A 46 -11.79 -16.90 16.07
C PRO A 46 -12.59 -16.21 17.17
N GLY A 47 -13.81 -15.76 16.86
CA GLY A 47 -14.70 -15.02 17.75
C GLY A 47 -14.49 -13.50 17.77
N CYS A 48 -13.60 -12.95 16.93
CA CYS A 48 -13.35 -11.51 16.88
C CYS A 48 -14.37 -10.77 16.00
N THR A 49 -15.40 -10.19 16.64
CA THR A 49 -16.47 -9.45 15.93
C THR A 49 -16.16 -7.97 15.71
N LYS A 50 -15.12 -7.43 16.34
CA LYS A 50 -14.82 -5.99 16.33
C LYS A 50 -13.98 -5.55 15.13
N VAL A 51 -13.04 -6.39 14.68
CA VAL A 51 -12.03 -6.04 13.68
C VAL A 51 -11.69 -7.26 12.82
N SER A 52 -11.77 -7.09 11.50
CA SER A 52 -11.27 -8.09 10.54
C SER A 52 -9.76 -8.07 10.42
N SER A 53 -9.19 -9.17 9.94
CA SER A 53 -7.74 -9.31 9.70
C SER A 53 -7.18 -8.20 8.82
N LEU A 54 -7.89 -7.85 7.74
CA LEU A 54 -7.50 -6.77 6.83
C LEU A 54 -7.45 -5.41 7.52
N ASN A 55 -8.52 -5.06 8.24
CA ASN A 55 -8.65 -3.75 8.87
C ASN A 55 -7.55 -3.54 9.92
N PHE A 56 -7.25 -4.59 10.68
CA PHE A 56 -6.12 -4.57 11.62
C PHE A 56 -4.78 -4.36 10.89
N LEU A 57 -4.53 -5.14 9.83
CA LEU A 57 -3.28 -5.10 9.09
C LEU A 57 -3.04 -3.74 8.43
N VAL A 58 -4.06 -3.18 7.77
CA VAL A 58 -4.00 -1.86 7.13
C VAL A 58 -3.71 -0.77 8.17
N LYS A 59 -4.40 -0.79 9.32
CA LYS A 59 -4.14 0.16 10.41
C LYS A 59 -2.72 0.04 10.94
N LEU A 60 -2.23 -1.18 11.17
CA LEU A 60 -0.89 -1.40 11.69
C LEU A 60 0.18 -0.88 10.71
N MET A 61 0.00 -1.11 9.41
CA MET A 61 0.91 -0.59 8.41
C MET A 61 0.82 0.94 8.24
N HIS A 62 -0.37 1.52 8.39
CA HIS A 62 -0.54 2.96 8.42
C HIS A 62 0.23 3.60 9.59
N LEU A 63 0.15 2.99 10.79
CA LEU A 63 0.94 3.43 11.95
C LEU A 63 2.45 3.36 11.69
N LYS A 64 2.92 2.27 11.06
CA LYS A 64 4.33 2.14 10.65
C LYS A 64 4.77 3.32 9.78
N VAL A 65 3.99 3.68 8.76
CA VAL A 65 4.32 4.77 7.84
C VAL A 65 4.26 6.11 8.57
N LEU A 66 3.19 6.35 9.33
CA LEU A 66 2.95 7.59 10.06
C LEU A 66 4.08 7.91 11.05
N TYR A 67 4.52 6.90 11.81
CA TYR A 67 5.55 7.04 12.83
C TYR A 67 6.94 6.60 12.38
N LYS A 68 7.10 6.28 11.08
CA LYS A 68 8.37 5.88 10.46
C LYS A 68 9.07 4.74 11.21
N TRP A 69 8.30 3.76 11.68
CA TRP A 69 8.88 2.60 12.36
C TRP A 69 9.85 1.87 11.43
N ALA A 70 10.98 1.44 11.97
CA ALA A 70 11.91 0.55 11.27
C ALA A 70 11.22 -0.77 10.90
N ASN A 71 11.73 -1.50 9.92
CA ASN A 71 11.14 -2.79 9.52
C ASN A 71 11.30 -3.81 10.64
N GLU A 72 12.44 -3.81 11.31
CA GLU A 72 12.80 -4.66 12.43
C GLU A 72 11.89 -4.40 13.64
N CYS A 73 11.53 -3.13 13.87
CA CYS A 73 10.56 -2.74 14.90
C CYS A 73 9.17 -3.29 14.57
N MET A 74 8.72 -3.13 13.31
CA MET A 74 7.44 -3.67 12.86
C MET A 74 7.40 -5.20 12.98
N ASP A 75 8.45 -5.90 12.58
CA ASP A 75 8.55 -7.36 12.70
C ASP A 75 8.43 -7.81 14.15
N SER A 76 9.07 -7.09 15.07
CA SER A 76 9.00 -7.38 16.51
C SER A 76 7.60 -7.17 17.07
N VAL A 77 6.92 -6.09 16.66
CA VAL A 77 5.53 -5.80 17.06
C VAL A 77 4.57 -6.88 16.53
N VAL A 78 4.69 -7.25 15.25
CA VAL A 78 3.82 -8.28 14.64
C VAL A 78 4.02 -9.64 15.32
N LYS A 79 5.26 -10.02 15.63
CA LYS A 79 5.55 -11.25 16.38
C LYS A 79 4.92 -11.23 17.78
N LEU A 80 5.13 -10.15 18.53
CA LEU A 80 4.52 -10.01 19.86
C LEU A 80 3.00 -10.12 19.79
N LEU A 81 2.36 -9.42 18.84
CA LEU A 81 0.91 -9.48 18.65
C LEU A 81 0.43 -10.89 18.31
N LYS A 82 1.20 -11.63 17.51
CA LYS A 82 0.88 -13.01 17.14
C LYS A 82 0.95 -13.96 18.35
N ASP A 83 1.85 -13.71 19.28
CA ASP A 83 2.04 -14.51 20.49
C ASP A 83 0.99 -14.19 21.59
N VAL A 84 0.51 -12.96 21.68
CA VAL A 84 -0.47 -12.56 22.71
C VAL A 84 -1.93 -12.70 22.28
N LEU A 85 -2.21 -12.75 20.99
CA LEU A 85 -3.55 -13.00 20.48
C LEU A 85 -3.91 -14.49 20.57
N PRO A 86 -5.21 -14.84 20.64
CA PRO A 86 -5.63 -16.23 20.66
C PRO A 86 -5.10 -17.06 19.49
N ASP A 87 -5.02 -18.37 19.72
CA ASP A 87 -4.65 -19.34 18.69
C ASP A 87 -5.58 -19.25 17.48
N GLY A 88 -5.01 -19.47 16.29
CA GLY A 88 -5.74 -19.34 15.02
C GLY A 88 -5.85 -17.90 14.51
N ASN A 89 -5.16 -16.93 15.12
CA ASN A 89 -5.07 -15.57 14.59
C ASN A 89 -4.43 -15.53 13.18
N LYS A 90 -4.91 -14.60 12.35
CA LYS A 90 -4.54 -14.49 10.94
C LYS A 90 -3.43 -13.47 10.68
N LEU A 91 -2.71 -13.06 11.72
CA LEU A 91 -1.63 -12.09 11.57
C LEU A 91 -0.49 -12.65 10.71
N PRO A 92 0.12 -11.82 9.84
CA PRO A 92 1.37 -12.18 9.18
C PRO A 92 2.49 -12.35 10.21
N THR A 93 3.63 -12.90 9.79
CA THR A 93 4.80 -13.14 10.66
C THR A 93 5.87 -12.06 10.55
N SER A 94 5.72 -11.14 9.58
CA SER A 94 6.67 -10.06 9.31
C SER A 94 6.01 -8.93 8.51
N HIS A 95 6.65 -7.78 8.51
CA HIS A 95 6.37 -6.65 7.63
C HIS A 95 6.40 -7.03 6.14
N TYR A 96 7.32 -7.92 5.74
CA TYR A 96 7.37 -8.39 4.35
C TYR A 96 6.11 -9.17 3.98
N GLU A 97 5.69 -10.11 4.83
CA GLU A 97 4.46 -10.89 4.61
C GLU A 97 3.21 -9.99 4.67
N SER A 98 3.19 -8.99 5.58
CA SER A 98 2.16 -7.94 5.60
C SER A 98 2.05 -7.25 4.25
N LYS A 99 3.17 -6.74 3.74
CA LYS A 99 3.25 -6.04 2.47
C LYS A 99 2.82 -6.94 1.30
N LYS A 100 3.27 -8.20 1.30
CA LYS A 100 2.95 -9.18 0.26
C LYS A 100 1.45 -9.51 0.23
N LYS A 101 0.82 -9.68 1.39
CA LYS A 101 -0.64 -9.88 1.48
C LYS A 101 -1.40 -8.68 0.93
N LEU A 102 -1.03 -7.46 1.35
CA LEU A 102 -1.68 -6.24 0.87
C LEU A 102 -1.44 -6.00 -0.64
N SER A 103 -0.24 -6.25 -1.16
CA SER A 103 0.05 -6.06 -2.58
C SER A 103 -0.75 -6.98 -3.49
N LYS A 104 -1.07 -8.19 -3.04
CA LYS A 104 -1.92 -9.13 -3.79
C LYS A 104 -3.37 -8.63 -3.89
N LEU A 105 -3.80 -7.75 -2.98
CA LEU A 105 -5.10 -7.08 -3.02
C LEU A 105 -5.08 -5.76 -3.81
N GLY A 106 -3.95 -5.40 -4.43
CA GLY A 106 -3.76 -4.08 -5.04
C GLY A 106 -3.50 -2.96 -4.03
N LEU A 107 -3.47 -3.26 -2.73
CA LEU A 107 -3.10 -2.32 -1.65
C LEU A 107 -1.58 -2.22 -1.57
N GLY A 108 -1.02 -1.53 -2.56
CA GLY A 108 0.41 -1.45 -2.81
C GLY A 108 1.09 -0.31 -2.06
N TYR A 109 2.41 -0.44 -1.93
CA TYR A 109 3.28 0.67 -1.57
C TYR A 109 4.06 1.09 -2.80
N GLU A 110 3.92 2.35 -3.17
CA GLU A 110 4.72 2.95 -4.24
C GLU A 110 5.89 3.72 -3.63
N LYS A 111 7.10 3.43 -4.10
CA LYS A 111 8.28 4.23 -3.77
C LYS A 111 8.32 5.42 -4.72
N ILE A 112 8.27 6.61 -4.14
CA ILE A 112 8.28 7.86 -4.88
C ILE A 112 9.60 8.56 -4.61
N HIS A 113 10.26 9.01 -5.67
CA HIS A 113 11.50 9.76 -5.53
C HIS A 113 11.24 11.09 -4.83
N VAL A 114 12.17 11.48 -3.96
CA VAL A 114 12.15 12.73 -3.22
C VAL A 114 13.39 13.52 -3.60
N CYS A 115 13.24 14.83 -3.67
CA CYS A 115 14.39 15.73 -3.73
C CYS A 115 15.37 15.42 -2.59
N LYS A 116 16.68 15.45 -2.86
CA LYS A 116 17.71 15.27 -1.82
C LYS A 116 17.56 16.24 -0.64
N ASN A 117 17.03 17.45 -0.93
CA ASN A 117 16.79 18.52 0.03
C ASN A 117 15.34 18.54 0.55
N ASP A 118 14.55 17.48 0.33
CA ASP A 118 13.15 17.35 0.75
C ASP A 118 12.18 18.43 0.22
N CYS A 119 12.57 19.19 -0.81
CA CYS A 119 11.74 20.29 -1.31
C CYS A 119 10.49 19.81 -2.06
N ALA A 120 10.57 18.67 -2.76
CA ALA A 120 9.51 18.18 -3.63
C ALA A 120 9.49 16.65 -3.74
N LEU A 121 8.30 16.10 -3.97
CA LEU A 121 8.07 14.73 -4.40
C LEU A 121 7.97 14.70 -5.94
N PHE A 122 8.62 13.71 -6.55
CA PHE A 122 8.54 13.44 -7.99
C PHE A 122 7.33 12.54 -8.27
N TRP A 123 6.14 13.12 -8.14
CA TRP A 123 4.85 12.42 -8.27
C TRP A 123 3.81 13.29 -8.98
N LYS A 124 2.81 12.65 -9.61
CA LYS A 124 1.75 13.30 -10.40
C LYS A 124 2.35 14.31 -11.39
N SER A 125 2.06 15.61 -11.23
CA SER A 125 2.56 16.69 -12.10
C SER A 125 4.08 16.76 -12.19
N ASN A 126 4.80 16.21 -11.20
CA ASN A 126 6.24 16.25 -11.11
C ASN A 126 6.89 14.89 -11.47
N ALA A 127 6.13 13.89 -11.90
CA ALA A 127 6.62 12.52 -12.09
C ALA A 127 7.76 12.43 -13.13
N ASP A 128 7.66 13.19 -14.22
CA ASP A 128 8.64 13.16 -15.30
C ASP A 128 9.85 14.09 -15.07
N LEU A 129 9.81 14.90 -14.01
CA LEU A 129 10.89 15.84 -13.71
C LEU A 129 12.16 15.11 -13.29
N GLN A 130 13.28 15.50 -13.89
CA GLN A 130 14.61 14.99 -13.56
C GLN A 130 15.30 15.84 -12.49
N THR A 131 14.83 17.06 -12.28
CA THR A 131 15.34 18.05 -11.35
C THR A 131 14.21 18.60 -10.49
N CYS A 132 14.54 18.94 -9.25
CA CYS A 132 13.58 19.54 -8.33
C CYS A 132 13.16 20.93 -8.86
N PRO A 133 11.86 21.24 -8.97
CA PRO A 133 11.40 22.54 -9.45
C PRO A 133 11.71 23.70 -8.50
N ILE A 134 12.14 23.42 -7.26
CA ILE A 134 12.40 24.43 -6.23
C ILE A 134 13.89 24.72 -6.11
N CYS A 135 14.73 23.69 -5.98
CA CYS A 135 16.17 23.83 -5.74
C CYS A 135 17.05 23.37 -6.92
N ASN A 136 16.44 23.04 -8.07
CA ASN A 136 17.11 22.60 -9.30
C ASN A 136 18.04 21.40 -9.16
N THR A 137 18.01 20.69 -8.03
CA THR A 137 18.88 19.53 -7.85
C THR A 137 18.29 18.30 -8.53
N SER A 138 19.13 17.52 -9.21
CA SER A 138 18.73 16.21 -9.73
C SER A 138 18.46 15.22 -8.60
N TRP A 139 17.44 14.38 -8.78
CA TRP A 139 17.13 13.30 -7.82
C TRP A 139 17.98 12.05 -8.03
N TRP A 140 18.65 11.93 -9.18
CA TRP A 140 19.37 10.73 -9.59
C TRP A 140 20.87 10.96 -9.85
N LYS A 141 21.31 12.21 -10.02
CA LYS A 141 22.70 12.61 -10.26
C LYS A 141 23.20 13.60 -9.22
N ASN A 142 24.46 13.44 -8.82
CA ASN A 142 25.16 14.44 -8.03
C ASN A 142 25.77 15.54 -8.94
N GLU A 143 26.42 16.53 -8.33
CA GLU A 143 27.06 17.66 -9.02
C GLU A 143 28.22 17.22 -9.93
N ARG A 144 28.80 16.03 -9.70
CA ARG A 144 29.84 15.42 -10.54
C ARG A 144 29.28 14.60 -11.70
N GLY A 145 27.94 14.54 -11.85
CA GLY A 145 27.27 13.75 -12.87
C GLY A 145 27.19 12.25 -12.57
N GLU A 146 27.60 11.83 -11.37
CA GLU A 146 27.57 10.42 -10.94
C GLU A 146 26.15 10.06 -10.46
N LYS A 147 25.70 8.85 -10.81
CA LYS A 147 24.42 8.32 -10.32
C LYS A 147 24.55 7.99 -8.84
N PHE A 148 23.54 8.31 -8.04
CA PHE A 148 23.48 7.91 -6.62
C PHE A 148 22.11 7.33 -6.27
N HIS A 149 22.04 6.62 -5.15
CA HIS A 149 20.76 6.15 -4.61
C HIS A 149 19.98 7.35 -4.07
N GLY A 150 19.01 7.82 -4.87
CA GLY A 150 18.13 8.92 -4.52
C GLY A 150 17.34 8.68 -3.23
N LYS A 151 16.81 9.76 -2.64
CA LYS A 151 15.90 9.66 -1.50
C LYS A 151 14.51 9.21 -1.98
N PHE A 152 13.84 8.40 -1.17
CA PHE A 152 12.51 7.88 -1.48
C PHE A 152 11.53 8.14 -0.34
N SER A 153 10.29 8.44 -0.68
CA SER A 153 9.13 8.37 0.19
C SER A 153 8.29 7.15 -0.21
N THR A 154 7.42 6.71 0.69
CA THR A 154 6.51 5.61 0.43
C THR A 154 5.09 6.12 0.56
N ILE A 155 4.27 5.95 -0.49
CA ILE A 155 2.83 6.19 -0.44
C ILE A 155 2.11 4.84 -0.40
N PHE A 156 1.06 4.78 0.42
CA PHE A 156 0.12 3.66 0.47
C PHE A 156 -1.09 4.02 -0.39
N HIS A 157 -1.43 3.15 -1.35
CA HIS A 157 -2.63 3.26 -2.18
C HIS A 157 -3.78 2.45 -1.58
#